data_AF-A0AAV3KAM7-F1
#
_entry.id   AF-A0AAV3KAM7-F1
#
_cell.length_a   1.000
_cell.length_b   1.000
_cell.length_c   1.000
_cell.angle_alpha   90.00
_cell.angle_beta   90.00
_cell.angle_gamma   90.00
#
_symmetry.space_group_name_H-M   'P 1'
#
loop_
_entity.id
_entity.type
_entity.pdbx_description
1 polymer ?
#
loop_
_entity_poly.entity_id
_entity_poly.type
_entity_poly.pdbx_seq_one_letter_code
_entity_poly.pdbx_strand_id
1 'polypeptide(L)'
;MSDLQQHALNYYRQQQLPSGWADLFGVIVNGMMDNAGEQEGLAFLRHMGGQLAERYPLPAAVTVVDLEREINGVLSLFHWGCVDLRPYENRLEIYHLALPASVNTSGSVRWRMAMAAVLQGLYSRWLREQGGVDSVPLSCEETDSESTLLFRYQH
;
A
#
# COMPACT_ATOMS: atom_id res chain seq x y z
N MET A 1 -8.95 -25.22 8.92
CA MET A 1 -10.07 -24.25 9.04
C MET A 1 -11.33 -24.92 8.49
N SER A 2 -12.52 -24.65 9.02
CA SER A 2 -13.75 -25.35 8.57
C SER A 2 -14.28 -24.78 7.24
N ASP A 3 -14.90 -25.63 6.41
CA ASP A 3 -15.42 -25.25 5.07
C ASP A 3 -16.45 -24.12 5.12
N LEU A 4 -17.23 -24.03 6.21
CA LEU A 4 -18.21 -22.95 6.44
C LEU A 4 -17.54 -21.60 6.71
N GLN A 5 -16.43 -21.59 7.46
CA GLN A 5 -15.64 -20.38 7.68
C GLN A 5 -14.99 -19.89 6.39
N GLN A 6 -14.49 -20.82 5.56
CA GLN A 6 -13.94 -20.52 4.24
C GLN A 6 -15.01 -19.91 3.32
N HIS A 7 -16.23 -20.47 3.32
CA HIS A 7 -17.36 -19.95 2.53
C HIS A 7 -17.78 -18.55 2.98
N ALA A 8 -17.89 -18.31 4.29
CA ALA A 8 -18.21 -16.99 4.82
C ALA A 8 -17.12 -15.95 4.49
N LEU A 9 -15.84 -16.32 4.63
CA LEU A 9 -14.71 -15.47 4.23
C LEU A 9 -14.76 -15.11 2.76
N ASN A 10 -15.07 -16.07 1.88
CA ASN A 10 -15.21 -15.82 0.44
C ASN A 10 -16.40 -14.91 0.12
N TYR A 11 -17.54 -15.09 0.78
CA TYR A 11 -18.72 -14.24 0.63
C TYR A 11 -18.43 -12.79 1.04
N TYR A 12 -17.81 -12.57 2.21
CA TYR A 12 -17.42 -11.22 2.64
C TYR A 12 -16.36 -10.59 1.74
N ARG A 13 -15.41 -11.39 1.24
CA ARG A 13 -14.40 -10.93 0.27
C ARG A 13 -15.06 -10.45 -1.03
N GLN A 14 -16.05 -11.18 -1.54
CA GLN A 14 -16.81 -10.79 -2.74
C GLN A 14 -17.62 -9.50 -2.54
N GLN A 15 -18.14 -9.26 -1.33
CA GLN A 15 -18.88 -8.05 -1.02
C GLN A 15 -17.99 -6.81 -0.82
N GLN A 16 -16.70 -7.00 -0.53
CA GLN A 16 -15.75 -5.92 -0.29
C GLN A 16 -14.99 -5.46 -1.55
N LEU A 17 -15.17 -6.12 -2.71
CA LEU A 17 -14.55 -5.70 -3.98
C LEU A 17 -15.35 -4.52 -4.56
N PRO A 18 -14.84 -3.27 -4.53
CA PRO A 18 -15.53 -2.18 -5.19
C PRO A 18 -15.26 -2.31 -6.70
N SER A 19 -16.35 -2.46 -7.46
CA SER A 19 -16.39 -2.70 -8.90
C SER A 19 -15.72 -1.60 -9.74
N GLY A 20 -15.02 -2.00 -10.81
CA GLY A 20 -14.66 -1.18 -11.98
C GLY A 20 -13.44 -0.28 -11.86
N TRP A 21 -13.23 0.42 -10.74
CA TRP A 21 -12.10 1.34 -10.61
C TRP A 21 -10.76 0.62 -10.51
N ALA A 22 -10.71 -0.54 -9.83
CA ALA A 22 -9.51 -1.35 -9.71
C ALA A 22 -9.08 -1.91 -11.08
N ASP A 23 -10.05 -2.33 -11.90
CA ASP A 23 -9.80 -2.74 -13.28
C ASP A 23 -9.28 -1.60 -14.13
N LEU A 24 -9.89 -0.41 -14.02
CA LEU A 24 -9.41 0.79 -14.71
C LEU A 24 -7.98 1.15 -14.29
N PHE A 25 -7.68 1.11 -12.98
CA PHE A 25 -6.33 1.35 -12.48
C PHE A 25 -5.34 0.33 -13.03
N GLY A 26 -5.71 -0.96 -13.05
CA GLY A 26 -4.91 -2.02 -13.66
C GLY A 26 -4.62 -1.78 -15.15
N VAL A 27 -5.62 -1.32 -15.91
CA VAL A 27 -5.44 -0.97 -17.34
C VAL A 27 -4.46 0.20 -17.50
N ILE A 28 -4.62 1.27 -16.71
CA ILE A 28 -3.72 2.45 -16.76
C ILE A 28 -2.29 2.04 -16.41
N VAL A 29 -2.12 1.28 -15.33
CA VAL A 29 -0.83 0.79 -14.85
C VAL A 29 -0.14 -0.08 -15.90
N ASN A 30 -0.85 -1.03 -16.50
CA ASN A 30 -0.28 -1.89 -17.54
C ASN A 30 0.13 -1.08 -18.77
N GLY A 31 -0.76 -0.22 -19.28
CA GLY A 31 -0.45 0.63 -20.43
C GLY A 31 0.73 1.57 -20.17
N MET A 32 0.88 2.07 -18.94
CA MET A 32 2.02 2.88 -18.55
C MET A 32 3.33 2.09 -18.56
N MET A 33 3.36 0.93 -17.89
CA MET A 33 4.57 0.11 -17.83
C MET A 33 4.99 -0.40 -19.22
N ASP A 34 4.02 -0.78 -20.05
CA ASP A 34 4.29 -1.27 -21.40
C ASP A 34 4.85 -0.16 -22.33
N ASN A 35 4.52 1.12 -22.08
CA ASN A 35 4.96 2.24 -22.92
C ASN A 35 6.19 3.00 -22.39
N ALA A 36 6.28 3.22 -21.07
CA ALA A 36 7.34 4.03 -20.46
C ALA A 36 8.52 3.19 -19.95
N GLY A 37 8.35 1.87 -19.83
CA GLY A 37 9.26 1.01 -19.08
C GLY A 37 8.81 0.83 -17.63
N GLU A 38 9.17 -0.31 -17.05
CA GLU A 38 8.76 -0.68 -15.69
C GLU A 38 9.33 0.26 -14.64
N GLN A 39 10.61 0.61 -14.74
CA GLN A 39 11.30 1.44 -13.74
C GLN A 39 10.69 2.85 -13.68
N GLU A 40 10.48 3.47 -14.84
CA GLU A 40 9.84 4.78 -15.00
C GLU A 40 8.38 4.74 -14.56
N GLY A 41 7.67 3.67 -14.91
CA GLY A 41 6.30 3.39 -14.46
C GLY A 41 6.19 3.38 -12.93
N LEU A 42 7.04 2.61 -12.26
CA LEU A 42 7.07 2.52 -10.80
C LEU A 42 7.49 3.85 -10.15
N ALA A 43 8.42 4.60 -10.75
CA ALA A 43 8.83 5.92 -10.23
C ALA A 43 7.67 6.92 -10.27
N PHE A 44 6.90 6.93 -11.35
CA PHE A 44 5.71 7.76 -11.45
C PHE A 44 4.61 7.34 -10.46
N LEU A 45 4.39 6.03 -10.28
CA LEU A 45 3.44 5.52 -9.29
C LEU A 45 3.81 5.93 -7.86
N ARG A 46 5.10 5.89 -7.50
CA ARG A 46 5.60 6.46 -6.24
C ARG A 46 5.29 7.95 -6.12
N HIS A 47 5.52 8.72 -7.18
CA HIS A 47 5.21 10.15 -7.18
C HIS A 47 3.71 10.42 -6.97
N MET A 48 2.83 9.65 -7.62
CA MET A 48 1.37 9.75 -7.40
C MET A 48 0.97 9.38 -5.97
N GLY A 49 1.61 8.37 -5.36
CA GLY A 49 1.43 8.06 -3.95
C GLY A 49 1.73 9.25 -3.04
N GLY A 50 2.82 9.96 -3.31
CA GLY A 50 3.17 11.20 -2.59
C GLY A 50 2.13 12.31 -2.76
N GLN A 51 1.61 12.52 -3.98
CA GLN A 51 0.53 13.49 -4.22
C GLN A 51 -0.78 13.10 -3.51
N LEU A 52 -1.07 11.80 -3.41
CA LEU A 52 -2.22 11.32 -2.67
C LEU A 52 -2.08 11.60 -1.17
N ALA A 53 -0.87 11.46 -0.61
CA ALA A 53 -0.59 11.84 0.79
C ALA A 53 -0.83 13.32 1.04
N GLU A 54 -0.47 14.20 0.10
CA GLU A 54 -0.76 15.64 0.20
C GLU A 54 -2.25 15.95 0.20
N ARG A 55 -3.04 15.16 -0.56
CA ARG A 55 -4.50 15.28 -0.62
C ARG A 55 -5.18 14.77 0.65
N TYR A 56 -4.58 13.80 1.32
CA TYR A 56 -5.06 13.17 2.55
C TYR A 56 -3.97 13.20 3.62
N PRO A 57 -3.67 14.39 4.19
CA PRO A 57 -2.63 14.52 5.19
C PRO A 57 -3.04 13.84 6.50
N LEU A 58 -2.05 13.30 7.22
CA LEU A 58 -2.29 12.76 8.56
C LEU A 58 -2.26 13.88 9.59
N PRO A 59 -3.11 13.82 10.63
CA PRO A 59 -2.91 14.61 11.85
C PRO A 59 -1.53 14.35 12.46
N ALA A 60 -1.05 15.29 13.28
CA ALA A 60 0.21 15.10 14.00
C ALA A 60 0.09 13.94 15.00
N ALA A 61 0.90 12.90 14.83
CA ALA A 61 0.99 11.74 15.69
C ALA A 61 2.11 11.93 16.73
N VAL A 62 1.82 11.62 18.00
CA VAL A 62 2.80 11.75 19.09
C VAL A 62 3.53 10.43 19.31
N THR A 63 2.88 9.30 19.03
CA THR A 63 3.44 7.96 19.18
C THR A 63 3.29 7.15 17.89
N VAL A 64 4.05 6.05 17.78
CA VAL A 64 3.90 5.09 16.65
C VAL A 64 2.50 4.49 16.61
N VAL A 65 1.85 4.32 17.78
CA VAL A 65 0.47 3.83 17.87
C VAL A 65 -0.53 4.87 17.35
N ASP A 66 -0.29 6.16 17.59
CA ASP A 66 -1.09 7.24 16.98
C ASP A 66 -0.89 7.24 15.46
N LEU A 67 0.36 7.15 15.00
CA LEU A 67 0.69 7.12 13.56
C LEU A 67 0.00 5.96 12.84
N GLU A 68 0.04 4.75 13.42
CA GLU A 68 -0.65 3.58 12.88
C GLU A 68 -2.15 3.83 12.74
N ARG A 69 -2.77 4.40 13.78
CA ARG A 69 -4.20 4.73 13.78
C ARG A 69 -4.55 5.73 12.69
N GLU A 70 -3.78 6.81 12.55
CA GLU A 70 -4.03 7.84 11.54
C GLU A 70 -3.86 7.28 10.13
N ILE A 71 -2.81 6.48 9.88
CA ILE A 71 -2.62 5.79 8.60
C ILE A 71 -3.82 4.89 8.29
N ASN A 72 -4.22 4.05 9.25
CA ASN A 72 -5.35 3.13 9.08
C ASN A 72 -6.68 3.86 8.85
N GLY A 73 -6.86 5.02 9.47
CA GLY A 73 -8.00 5.91 9.23
C GLY A 73 -8.10 6.28 7.75
N VAL A 74 -7.00 6.74 7.14
CA VAL A 74 -6.99 7.12 5.72
C VAL A 74 -7.12 5.91 4.79
N LEU A 75 -6.40 4.82 5.04
CA LEU A 75 -6.47 3.62 4.19
C LEU A 75 -7.90 3.03 4.13
N SER A 76 -8.65 3.14 5.22
CA SER A 76 -10.03 2.68 5.30
C SER A 76 -10.97 3.40 4.33
N LEU A 77 -10.69 4.66 3.99
CA LEU A 77 -11.49 5.44 3.02
C LEU A 77 -11.43 4.84 1.61
N PHE A 78 -10.34 4.16 1.28
CA PHE A 78 -10.10 3.54 -0.02
C PHE A 78 -10.33 2.04 -0.04
N HIS A 79 -10.59 1.44 1.14
CA HIS A 79 -10.56 -0.01 1.34
C HIS A 79 -9.22 -0.63 0.91
N TRP A 80 -8.10 0.05 1.18
CA TRP A 80 -6.74 -0.41 0.85
C TRP A 80 -6.09 -1.18 2.01
N GLY A 81 -6.86 -2.01 2.71
CA GLY A 81 -6.32 -2.79 3.83
C GLY A 81 -5.94 -1.94 5.05
N CYS A 82 -4.95 -2.39 5.80
CA CYS A 82 -4.47 -1.76 7.03
C CYS A 82 -2.97 -1.99 7.24
N VAL A 83 -2.37 -1.29 8.21
CA VAL A 83 -0.97 -1.44 8.62
C VAL A 83 -0.82 -1.84 10.08
N ASP A 84 0.23 -2.62 10.35
CA ASP A 84 0.83 -2.87 11.66
C ASP A 84 2.25 -2.25 11.65
N LEU A 85 2.47 -1.25 12.50
CA LEU A 85 3.72 -0.51 12.62
C LEU A 85 4.60 -1.12 13.71
N ARG A 86 5.79 -1.56 13.33
CA ARG A 86 6.75 -2.16 14.26
C ARG A 86 8.00 -1.30 14.38
N PRO A 87 8.12 -0.51 15.47
CA PRO A 87 9.33 0.25 15.74
C PRO A 87 10.42 -0.67 16.29
N TYR A 88 11.63 -0.46 15.81
CA TYR A 88 12.86 -1.05 16.32
C TYR A 88 13.86 0.07 16.64
N GLU A 89 15.00 -0.27 17.26
CA GLU A 89 16.00 0.72 17.66
C GLU A 89 16.45 1.64 16.50
N ASN A 90 16.68 1.08 15.31
CA ASN A 90 17.26 1.83 14.17
C ASN A 90 16.37 1.80 12.92
N ARG A 91 15.14 1.32 13.01
CA ARG A 91 14.23 1.24 11.86
C ARG A 91 12.77 1.23 12.27
N LEU A 92 11.91 1.61 11.34
CA LEU A 92 10.47 1.37 11.41
C LEU A 92 10.09 0.40 10.31
N GLU A 93 9.36 -0.65 10.66
CA GLU A 93 8.75 -1.56 9.69
C GLU A 93 7.24 -1.29 9.61
N ILE A 94 6.73 -1.25 8.38
CA ILE A 94 5.31 -1.07 8.07
C ILE A 94 4.86 -2.38 7.41
N TYR A 95 4.09 -3.19 8.15
CA TYR A 95 3.44 -4.37 7.60
C TYR A 95 2.09 -3.95 7.04
N HIS A 96 1.99 -3.79 5.73
CA HIS A 96 0.72 -3.57 5.07
C HIS A 96 0.00 -4.89 4.84
N LEU A 97 -1.21 -5.00 5.33
CA LEU A 97 -2.04 -6.20 5.33
C LEU A 97 -3.29 -5.99 4.48
N ALA A 98 -3.84 -7.09 3.96
CA ALA A 98 -5.07 -7.10 3.18
C ALA A 98 -5.02 -6.17 1.95
N LEU A 99 -3.89 -6.19 1.23
CA LEU A 99 -3.74 -5.50 -0.04
C LEU A 99 -4.91 -5.88 -0.98
N PRO A 100 -5.59 -4.92 -1.61
CA PRO A 100 -6.73 -5.22 -2.47
C PRO A 100 -6.29 -6.10 -3.64
N ALA A 101 -7.05 -7.16 -3.91
CA ALA A 101 -6.81 -8.03 -5.03
C ALA A 101 -7.25 -7.38 -6.35
N SER A 102 -6.47 -7.57 -7.41
CA SER A 102 -6.95 -7.32 -8.78
C SER A 102 -8.06 -8.31 -9.12
N VAL A 103 -9.11 -7.86 -9.78
CA VAL A 103 -10.19 -8.73 -10.28
C VAL A 103 -9.67 -9.66 -11.39
N ASN A 104 -8.59 -9.26 -12.08
CA ASN A 104 -7.95 -10.03 -13.14
C ASN A 104 -6.67 -10.71 -12.65
N THR A 105 -6.68 -12.05 -12.59
CA THR A 105 -5.60 -12.90 -12.07
C THR A 105 -4.36 -12.93 -12.97
N SER A 106 -4.48 -12.57 -14.25
CA SER A 106 -3.38 -12.59 -15.22
C SER A 106 -2.33 -11.48 -15.03
N GLY A 107 -2.51 -10.59 -14.04
CA GLY A 107 -1.62 -9.46 -13.77
C GLY A 107 -1.31 -9.25 -12.28
N SER A 108 -1.42 -10.27 -11.43
CA SER A 108 -1.27 -10.14 -9.97
C SER A 108 0.08 -9.54 -9.55
N VAL A 109 1.17 -9.92 -10.20
CA VAL A 109 2.52 -9.42 -9.89
C VAL A 109 2.66 -7.94 -10.23
N ARG A 110 2.29 -7.52 -11.46
CA ARG A 110 2.33 -6.11 -11.87
C ARG A 110 1.40 -5.25 -11.03
N TRP A 111 0.21 -5.76 -10.71
CA TRP A 111 -0.71 -5.11 -9.78
C TRP A 111 -0.07 -4.88 -8.41
N ARG A 112 0.50 -5.94 -7.83
CA ARG A 112 1.18 -5.87 -6.53
C ARG A 112 2.35 -4.88 -6.55
N MET A 113 3.16 -4.89 -7.60
CA MET A 113 4.27 -3.93 -7.79
C MET A 113 3.77 -2.49 -7.89
N ALA A 114 2.69 -2.27 -8.65
CA ALA A 114 2.13 -0.94 -8.81
C ALA A 114 1.52 -0.40 -7.51
N MET A 115 0.74 -1.24 -6.80
CA MET A 115 0.21 -0.90 -5.49
C MET A 115 1.33 -0.65 -4.47
N ALA A 116 2.37 -1.49 -4.47
CA ALA A 116 3.54 -1.29 -3.62
C ALA A 116 4.24 0.04 -3.91
N ALA A 117 4.40 0.43 -5.18
CA ALA A 117 4.97 1.71 -5.56
C ALA A 117 4.10 2.90 -5.09
N VAL A 118 2.78 2.85 -5.28
CA VAL A 118 1.87 3.89 -4.79
C VAL A 118 1.95 4.01 -3.26
N LEU A 119 1.84 2.89 -2.54
CA LEU A 119 1.90 2.86 -1.08
C LEU A 119 3.26 3.31 -0.55
N GLN A 120 4.36 2.95 -1.21
CA GLN A 120 5.70 3.42 -0.85
C GLN A 120 5.79 4.94 -0.91
N GLY A 121 5.27 5.56 -1.97
CA GLY A 121 5.22 7.02 -2.10
C GLY A 121 4.37 7.68 -1.04
N LEU A 122 3.19 7.11 -0.78
CA LEU A 122 2.23 7.56 0.23
C LEU A 122 2.85 7.56 1.63
N TYR A 123 3.40 6.42 2.06
CA TYR A 123 4.03 6.26 3.37
C TYR A 123 5.29 7.11 3.51
N SER A 124 6.13 7.20 2.47
CA SER A 124 7.32 8.05 2.51
C SER A 124 6.97 9.51 2.76
N ARG A 125 5.88 10.01 2.15
CA ARG A 125 5.45 11.39 2.34
C ARG A 125 4.86 11.60 3.73
N TRP A 126 4.01 10.71 4.22
CA TRP A 126 3.46 10.83 5.57
C TRP A 126 4.54 10.76 6.65
N LEU A 127 5.50 9.83 6.54
CA LEU A 127 6.61 9.75 7.50
C LEU A 127 7.40 11.07 7.55
N ARG A 128 7.68 11.67 6.40
CA ARG A 128 8.33 12.99 6.30
C ARG A 128 7.52 14.08 6.98
N GLU A 129 6.22 14.14 6.74
CA GLU A 129 5.32 15.14 7.35
C GLU A 129 5.21 14.98 8.87
N GLN A 130 5.49 13.79 9.40
CA GLN A 130 5.55 13.49 10.84
C GLN A 130 6.94 13.73 11.45
N GLY A 131 7.88 14.35 10.71
CA GLY A 131 9.23 14.65 11.18
C GLY A 131 10.28 13.60 10.83
N GLY A 132 9.95 12.65 9.94
CA GLY A 132 10.92 11.75 9.32
C GLY A 132 12.00 12.50 8.52
N VAL A 133 13.18 11.89 8.41
CA VAL A 133 14.35 12.44 7.74
C VAL A 133 14.30 12.12 6.24
N ASP A 134 14.36 13.15 5.40
CA ASP A 134 14.28 13.04 3.93
C ASP A 134 15.32 12.12 3.28
N SER A 135 16.49 11.96 3.90
CA SER A 135 17.56 11.11 3.40
C SER A 135 17.38 9.63 3.71
N VAL A 136 16.42 9.26 4.56
CA VAL A 136 16.12 7.87 4.89
C VAL A 136 15.15 7.31 3.86
N PRO A 137 15.56 6.34 3.04
CA PRO A 137 14.64 5.72 2.11
C PRO A 137 13.64 4.82 2.85
N LEU A 138 12.42 4.76 2.32
CA LEU A 138 11.49 3.67 2.60
C LEU A 138 11.65 2.63 1.49
N SER A 139 12.21 1.45 1.77
CA SER A 139 12.28 0.33 0.83
C SER A 139 11.03 -0.54 0.93
N CYS A 140 10.63 -1.17 -0.18
CA CYS A 140 9.67 -2.27 -0.17
C CYS A 140 10.44 -3.59 -0.25
N GLU A 141 10.20 -4.49 0.69
CA GLU A 141 10.86 -5.79 0.78
C GLU A 141 9.99 -6.88 0.15
N GLU A 142 10.63 -7.95 -0.33
CA GLU A 142 9.91 -9.13 -0.80
C GLU A 142 9.25 -9.87 0.37
N THR A 143 8.08 -10.45 0.09
CA THR A 143 7.31 -11.24 1.07
C THR A 143 6.67 -12.42 0.36
N ASP A 144 6.55 -13.56 1.03
CA ASP A 144 5.90 -14.77 0.49
C ASP A 144 4.36 -14.67 0.38
N SER A 145 3.77 -13.51 0.70
CA SER A 145 2.33 -13.28 0.69
C SER A 145 1.92 -12.33 -0.41
N GLU A 146 0.92 -12.73 -1.18
CA GLU A 146 0.31 -11.91 -2.24
C GLU A 146 -0.46 -10.69 -1.70
N SER A 147 -0.95 -10.76 -0.46
CA SER A 147 -1.79 -9.72 0.16
C SER A 147 -1.06 -8.87 1.20
N THR A 148 0.23 -9.12 1.41
CA THR A 148 1.05 -8.41 2.39
C THR A 148 2.22 -7.74 1.70
N LEU A 149 2.56 -6.54 2.15
CA LEU A 149 3.77 -5.82 1.77
C LEU A 149 4.51 -5.42 3.04
N LEU A 150 5.83 -5.48 2.99
CA LEU A 150 6.69 -4.99 4.07
C LEU A 150 7.45 -3.78 3.55
N PHE A 151 7.27 -2.64 4.23
CA PHE A 151 8.11 -1.47 3.99
C PHE A 151 9.07 -1.27 5.16
N ARG A 152 10.32 -0.94 4.85
CA ARG A 152 11.36 -0.69 5.85
C ARG A 152 11.89 0.73 5.70
N TYR A 153 11.79 1.49 6.78
CA TYR A 153 12.34 2.84 6.89
C TYR A 153 13.60 2.77 7.76
N GLN A 154 14.77 2.84 7.12
CA GLN A 154 16.07 2.64 7.75
C GLN A 154 17.19 3.36 6.98
N HIS A 155 18.20 3.86 7.69
CA HIS A 155 19.45 4.40 7.14
C HIS A 155 20.37 3.32 6.55
#